data_AF-A0A1Y3CF85-F1
#
_entry.id   AF-A0A1Y3CF85-F1
#
_cell.length_a   1.000
_cell.length_b   1.000
_cell.length_c   1.000
_cell.angle_alpha   90.00
_cell.angle_beta   90.00
_cell.angle_gamma   90.00
#
_symmetry.space_group_name_H-M   'P 1'
#
loop_
_entity.id
_entity.type
_entity.pdbx_description
1 polymer ?
#
loop_
_entity_poly.entity_id
_entity_poly.type
_entity_poly.pdbx_seq_one_letter_code
_entity_poly.pdbx_strand_id
1 'polypeptide(L)'
;MKKPIIFSILSLTCSFSYAEDNEQCDGIAYAADTLMTFHQMGSDVEKAKSIYSNLFKEEGEIFNQIVDEVKISPVYTKEEEAEKAIEDFKNKWKDYCIENNIK
;
A
#
# COMPACT_ATOMS: atom_id res chain seq x y z
N MET A 1 -46.84 -10.85 33.47
CA MET A 1 -46.09 -11.50 32.36
C MET A 1 -45.62 -10.41 31.41
N LYS A 2 -44.34 -10.00 31.55
CA LYS A 2 -43.25 -10.00 30.55
C LYS A 2 -43.54 -9.24 29.24
N LYS A 3 -43.01 -8.01 29.14
CA LYS A 3 -42.83 -7.25 27.89
C LYS A 3 -41.62 -7.80 27.13
N PRO A 4 -41.65 -7.94 25.80
CA PRO A 4 -40.46 -8.29 25.04
C PRO A 4 -39.60 -7.02 24.85
N ILE A 5 -38.39 -7.04 25.39
CA ILE A 5 -37.35 -6.08 25.03
C ILE A 5 -36.77 -6.58 23.70
N ILE A 6 -37.07 -5.87 22.62
CA ILE A 6 -36.43 -6.09 21.33
C ILE A 6 -34.99 -5.63 21.49
N PHE A 7 -34.07 -6.59 21.59
CA PHE A 7 -32.64 -6.35 21.58
C PHE A 7 -32.25 -5.92 20.16
N SER A 8 -32.00 -4.62 19.97
CA SER A 8 -31.33 -4.09 18.78
C SER A 8 -29.90 -4.63 18.73
N ILE A 9 -29.72 -5.81 18.14
CA ILE A 9 -28.42 -6.31 17.70
C ILE A 9 -28.31 -5.97 16.22
N LEU A 10 -27.98 -4.73 15.90
CA LEU A 10 -27.70 -4.35 14.51
C LEU A 10 -26.74 -3.17 14.44
N SER A 11 -25.55 -3.27 15.05
CA SER A 11 -24.53 -2.21 14.92
C SER A 11 -23.07 -2.65 15.12
N LEU A 12 -22.72 -3.93 14.92
CA LEU A 12 -21.35 -4.43 15.19
C LEU A 12 -20.61 -5.02 13.98
N THR A 13 -21.17 -4.96 12.76
CA THR A 13 -20.53 -5.56 11.59
C THR A 13 -19.68 -4.60 10.75
N CYS A 14 -19.57 -3.31 11.10
CA CYS A 14 -18.75 -2.36 10.34
C CYS A 14 -17.33 -2.18 10.88
N SER A 15 -17.00 -2.74 12.04
CA SER A 15 -15.70 -2.49 12.68
C SER A 15 -14.57 -3.42 12.20
N PHE A 16 -14.89 -4.50 11.49
CA PHE A 16 -13.89 -5.49 11.03
C PHE A 16 -13.25 -5.12 9.71
N SER A 17 -13.96 -4.43 8.80
CA SER A 17 -13.39 -4.00 7.51
C SER A 17 -12.23 -3.03 7.72
N TYR A 18 -12.42 -2.00 8.57
CA TYR A 18 -11.39 -0.99 8.83
C TYR A 18 -10.05 -1.51 9.41
N ALA A 19 -10.05 -2.69 10.03
CA ALA A 19 -8.82 -3.27 10.60
C ALA A 19 -8.02 -4.06 9.55
N GLU A 20 -8.71 -4.89 8.74
CA GLU A 20 -8.09 -5.61 7.62
C GLU A 20 -7.67 -4.64 6.50
N ASP A 21 -8.51 -3.65 6.19
CA ASP A 21 -8.24 -2.63 5.15
C ASP A 21 -6.95 -1.83 5.47
N ASN A 22 -6.59 -1.67 6.76
CA ASN A 22 -5.38 -0.95 7.17
C ASN A 22 -4.11 -1.82 7.05
N GLU A 23 -4.20 -3.12 7.35
CA GLU A 23 -3.05 -4.06 7.26
C GLU A 23 -2.58 -4.25 5.81
N GLN A 24 -3.50 -4.33 4.86
CA GLN A 24 -3.17 -4.47 3.45
C GLN A 24 -2.62 -3.18 2.85
N CYS A 25 -3.20 -2.02 3.18
CA CYS A 25 -2.64 -0.73 2.78
C CYS A 25 -1.28 -0.47 3.42
N ASP A 26 -1.02 -0.98 4.62
CA ASP A 26 0.33 -1.00 5.22
C ASP A 26 1.31 -1.87 4.42
N GLY A 27 0.85 -3.01 3.87
CA GLY A 27 1.64 -3.83 2.95
C GLY A 27 2.00 -3.10 1.65
N ILE A 28 1.06 -2.39 1.05
CA ILE A 28 1.29 -1.53 -0.14
C ILE A 28 2.26 -0.40 0.19
N ALA A 29 2.08 0.27 1.33
CA ALA A 29 2.99 1.32 1.79
C ALA A 29 4.42 0.78 1.97
N TYR A 30 4.57 -0.41 2.58
CA TYR A 30 5.86 -1.06 2.76
C TYR A 30 6.54 -1.41 1.44
N ALA A 31 5.78 -1.92 0.46
CA ALA A 31 6.32 -2.22 -0.87
C ALA A 31 6.78 -0.94 -1.59
N ALA A 32 5.99 0.13 -1.54
CA ALA A 32 6.32 1.43 -2.12
C ALA A 32 7.58 2.03 -1.51
N ASP A 33 7.68 2.03 -0.18
CA ASP A 33 8.86 2.48 0.59
C ASP A 33 10.12 1.70 0.20
N THR A 34 10.03 0.37 0.19
CA THR A 34 11.16 -0.51 -0.14
C THR A 34 11.66 -0.31 -1.56
N LEU A 35 10.74 -0.25 -2.54
CA LEU A 35 11.10 -0.08 -3.95
C LEU A 35 11.71 1.29 -4.20
N MET A 36 11.13 2.35 -3.64
CA MET A 36 11.67 3.70 -3.77
C MET A 36 13.05 3.82 -3.11
N THR A 37 13.25 3.20 -1.95
CA THR A 37 14.57 3.12 -1.29
C THR A 37 15.60 2.46 -2.19
N PHE A 38 15.29 1.28 -2.74
CA PHE A 38 16.20 0.59 -3.65
C PHE A 38 16.54 1.42 -4.90
N HIS A 39 15.56 2.13 -5.45
CA HIS A 39 15.77 3.03 -6.58
C HIS A 39 16.67 4.22 -6.22
N GLN A 40 16.46 4.86 -5.06
CA GLN A 40 17.34 5.92 -4.57
C GLN A 40 18.78 5.42 -4.35
N MET A 41 18.96 4.15 -3.99
CA MET A 41 20.27 3.49 -3.88
C MET A 41 20.88 3.07 -5.24
N GLY A 42 20.19 3.32 -6.35
CA GLY A 42 20.64 2.98 -7.71
C GLY A 42 20.37 1.52 -8.12
N SER A 43 19.49 0.83 -7.42
CA SER A 43 19.08 -0.53 -7.77
C SER A 43 18.09 -0.54 -8.92
N ASP A 44 18.22 -1.54 -9.80
CA ASP A 44 17.27 -1.79 -10.87
C ASP A 44 16.02 -2.53 -10.33
N VAL A 45 14.98 -1.75 -10.04
CA VAL A 45 13.69 -2.25 -9.51
C VAL A 45 12.84 -2.98 -10.57
N GLU A 46 13.16 -2.87 -11.86
CA GLU A 46 12.35 -3.48 -12.93
C GLU A 46 12.49 -5.01 -12.94
N LYS A 47 13.62 -5.53 -12.47
CA LYS A 47 13.80 -6.98 -12.25
C LYS A 47 12.81 -7.54 -11.22
N ALA A 48 12.41 -6.73 -10.23
CA ALA A 48 11.42 -7.13 -9.24
C ALA A 48 10.04 -7.36 -9.88
N LYS A 49 9.70 -6.59 -10.92
CA LYS A 49 8.44 -6.69 -11.68
C LYS A 49 8.19 -8.11 -12.18
N SER A 50 9.19 -8.74 -12.81
CA SER A 50 9.04 -10.08 -13.38
C SER A 50 8.92 -11.17 -12.31
N ILE A 51 9.56 -10.97 -11.15
CA ILE A 51 9.54 -11.95 -10.06
C ILE A 51 8.18 -11.92 -9.35
N TYR A 52 7.70 -10.72 -9.01
CA TYR A 52 6.44 -10.57 -8.28
C TYR A 52 5.20 -10.85 -9.15
N SER A 53 5.19 -10.41 -10.41
CA SER A 53 4.07 -10.72 -11.34
C SER A 53 3.85 -12.22 -11.54
N ASN A 54 4.93 -13.02 -11.43
CA ASN A 54 4.85 -14.47 -11.56
C ASN A 54 4.37 -15.16 -10.26
N LEU A 55 4.55 -14.51 -9.10
CA LEU A 55 4.22 -15.06 -7.79
C LEU A 55 2.80 -14.67 -7.33
N PHE A 56 2.32 -13.47 -7.68
CA PHE A 56 1.04 -12.92 -7.21
C PHE A 56 0.26 -12.31 -8.38
N LYS A 57 -0.69 -13.06 -8.95
CA LYS A 57 -1.40 -12.67 -10.19
C LYS A 57 -2.42 -11.54 -10.03
N GLU A 58 -3.10 -11.43 -8.88
CA GLU A 58 -4.11 -10.38 -8.62
C GLU A 58 -3.49 -9.15 -7.92
N GLU A 59 -2.60 -9.33 -6.95
CA GLU A 59 -1.86 -8.23 -6.29
C GLU A 59 -0.77 -7.62 -7.20
N GLY A 60 -0.48 -8.27 -8.33
CA GLY A 60 0.57 -7.88 -9.26
C GLY A 60 0.30 -6.58 -10.00
N GLU A 61 -0.95 -6.18 -10.21
CA GLU A 61 -1.25 -4.94 -10.95
C GLU A 61 -0.82 -3.68 -10.20
N ILE A 62 -1.16 -3.60 -8.90
CA ILE A 62 -0.74 -2.49 -8.04
C ILE A 62 0.78 -2.48 -7.90
N PHE A 63 1.38 -3.63 -7.65
CA PHE A 63 2.82 -3.75 -7.58
C PHE A 63 3.51 -3.26 -8.86
N ASN A 64 2.97 -3.64 -10.03
CA ASN A 64 3.47 -3.19 -11.32
C ASN A 64 3.38 -1.68 -11.50
N GLN A 65 2.28 -1.06 -11.06
CA GLN A 65 2.13 0.40 -11.08
C GLN A 65 3.13 1.09 -10.16
N ILE A 66 3.34 0.57 -8.95
CA ILE A 66 4.36 1.08 -8.02
C ILE A 66 5.74 1.04 -8.69
N VAL A 67 6.13 -0.08 -9.30
CA VAL A 67 7.43 -0.21 -9.98
C VAL A 67 7.55 0.78 -11.16
N ASP A 68 6.49 0.93 -11.95
CA ASP A 68 6.49 1.84 -13.10
C ASP A 68 6.66 3.31 -12.68
N GLU A 69 6.06 3.72 -11.56
CA GLU A 69 6.23 5.06 -11.02
C GLU A 69 7.60 5.27 -10.35
N VAL A 70 8.11 4.28 -9.61
CA VAL A 70 9.45 4.35 -8.98
C VAL A 70 10.51 4.57 -10.05
N LYS A 71 10.46 3.82 -11.16
CA LYS A 71 11.48 3.88 -12.23
C LYS A 71 11.62 5.27 -12.85
N ILE A 72 10.54 6.02 -12.97
CA ILE A 72 10.56 7.37 -13.54
C ILE A 72 10.84 8.45 -12.49
N SER A 73 10.88 8.09 -11.21
CA SER A 73 11.16 9.02 -10.14
C SER A 73 12.62 9.46 -10.16
N PRO A 74 12.93 10.73 -9.87
CA PRO A 74 14.30 11.21 -9.79
C PRO A 74 15.07 10.53 -8.65
N VAL A 75 16.38 10.31 -8.87
CA VAL A 75 17.31 9.88 -7.83
C VAL A 75 18.01 11.11 -7.26
N TYR A 76 17.92 11.29 -5.95
CA TYR A 76 18.49 12.43 -5.26
C TYR A 76 19.87 12.10 -4.69
N THR A 77 20.80 13.04 -4.78
CA THR A 77 22.15 12.90 -4.25
C THR A 77 22.28 13.33 -2.79
N LYS A 78 21.29 14.07 -2.28
CA LYS A 78 21.21 14.44 -0.87
C LYS A 78 20.28 13.49 -0.13
N GLU A 79 20.75 13.03 1.03
CA GLU A 79 20.02 12.10 1.89
C GLU A 79 18.64 12.65 2.28
N GLU A 80 18.55 13.89 2.78
CA GLU A 80 17.28 14.51 3.16
C GLU A 80 16.25 14.58 2.02
N GLU A 81 16.71 14.84 0.79
CA GLU A 81 15.82 14.90 -0.39
C GLU A 81 15.36 13.49 -0.79
N ALA A 82 16.24 12.49 -0.68
CA ALA A 82 15.91 11.09 -0.94
C ALA A 82 14.92 10.53 0.09
N GLU A 83 15.17 10.76 1.38
CA GLU A 83 14.28 10.34 2.48
C GLU A 83 12.89 10.94 2.33
N LYS A 84 12.82 12.24 2.05
CA LYS A 84 11.54 12.91 1.80
C LYS A 84 10.82 12.32 0.58
N ALA A 85 11.54 12.01 -0.50
CA ALA A 85 10.95 11.39 -1.69
C ALA A 85 10.43 9.97 -1.39
N ILE A 86 11.13 9.19 -0.57
CA ILE A 86 10.68 7.86 -0.13
C ILE A 86 9.42 7.99 0.72
N GLU A 87 9.40 8.89 1.69
CA GLU A 87 8.25 9.10 2.57
C GLU A 87 7.02 9.61 1.82
N ASP A 88 7.19 10.63 0.97
CA ASP A 88 6.12 11.18 0.13
C ASP A 88 5.54 10.08 -0.77
N PHE A 89 6.38 9.23 -1.36
CA PHE A 89 5.95 8.14 -2.23
C PHE A 89 5.21 7.03 -1.47
N LYS A 90 5.72 6.62 -0.30
CA LYS A 90 5.04 5.68 0.62
C LYS A 90 3.65 6.18 0.99
N ASN A 91 3.55 7.44 1.43
CA ASN A 91 2.29 8.02 1.89
C ASN A 91 1.28 8.14 0.73
N LYS A 92 1.73 8.56 -0.46
CA LYS A 92 0.90 8.57 -1.68
C LYS A 92 0.24 7.22 -1.92
N TRP A 93 0.98 6.13 -1.86
CA TRP A 93 0.46 4.80 -2.15
C TRP A 93 -0.42 4.24 -1.03
N LYS A 94 -0.12 4.59 0.24
CA LYS A 94 -1.00 4.28 1.37
C LYS A 94 -2.36 4.98 1.22
N ASP A 95 -2.34 6.28 0.94
CA ASP A 95 -3.56 7.08 0.77
C ASP A 95 -4.36 6.57 -0.45
N TYR A 96 -3.69 6.28 -1.56
CA TYR A 96 -4.33 5.69 -2.75
C TYR A 96 -5.06 4.37 -2.42
N CYS A 97 -4.43 3.49 -1.63
CA CYS A 97 -5.05 2.23 -1.21
C CYS A 97 -6.32 2.47 -0.38
N ILE A 98 -6.25 3.37 0.61
CA ILE A 98 -7.38 3.71 1.49
C ILE A 98 -8.52 4.34 0.70
N GLU A 99 -8.22 5.32 -0.16
CA GLU A 99 -9.20 6.06 -0.95
C GLU A 99 -9.93 5.16 -1.96
N ASN A 100 -9.24 4.16 -2.50
CA ASN A 100 -9.80 3.24 -3.49
C ASN A 100 -10.36 1.95 -2.87
N ASN A 101 -10.31 1.78 -1.55
CA ASN A 101 -10.71 0.57 -0.82
C ASN A 101 -10.13 -0.70 -1.48
N ILE A 102 -8.83 -0.69 -1.72
CA ILE A 102 -8.11 -1.85 -2.28
C ILE A 102 -8.12 -2.95 -1.22
N LYS A 103 -8.65 -4.11 -1.59
CA LYS A 103 -8.77 -5.34 -0.79
C LYS A 103 -8.01 -6.49 -1.43
#